data_AF-A0A2A4N325-F1
#
_entry.id   AF-A0A2A4N325-F1
#
_cell.length_a   1.000
_cell.length_b   1.000
_cell.length_c   1.000
_cell.angle_alpha   90.00
_cell.angle_beta   90.00
_cell.angle_gamma   90.00
#
_symmetry.space_group_name_H-M   'P 1'
#
loop_
_entity.id
_entity.type
_entity.pdbx_description
1 polymer ?
#
loop_
_entity_poly.entity_id
_entity_poly.type
_entity_poly.pdbx_seq_one_letter_code
_entity_poly.pdbx_strand_id
1 'polypeptide(L)'
;MTDATEISELKNDNTKEEIYLKIEEDLIFAASNLPVDQTEVGRATKGAAQAYLARLYIYWEKWDSALEYCNKVIDSGKYDLNNSYYDNFSIDNTAESIFAVQYSLDGSDGDTNGNLNERLVWVKPYGTELDFFKPSQNLVNAFATDANGLPLSDGTITDITQQVDPRLDIVVGRPGIPFLDVGICDDAWSRTPGSYGYYIFKKRVPPFNSGQFNSSYPRATSLNYDIIRYAEVLLLKAEALIENNDLGGAMTLINEIRNRANNYHLKNEDGSADASNYLVGKYTSFASKSEAFNALMIERRLEFSHEGNRFFDLVRWGIVSEIMNNYYRSEQALRPYLSNAVFTQERNEYLPIPQTEIDISGGTLTQNY
;
A
#
# COMPACT_ATOMS: atom_id res chain seq x y z
N MET A 1 2.42 13.89 -33.55
CA MET A 1 1.71 12.81 -34.25
C MET A 1 2.78 12.00 -34.95
N THR A 2 3.10 10.84 -34.41
CA THR A 2 3.83 9.78 -35.12
C THR A 2 3.06 9.45 -36.39
N ASP A 3 3.77 9.28 -37.50
CA ASP A 3 3.15 9.02 -38.80
C ASP A 3 2.50 7.62 -38.79
N ALA A 4 1.35 7.46 -39.43
CA ALA A 4 0.60 6.18 -39.39
C ALA A 4 1.40 5.02 -40.00
N THR A 5 2.40 5.33 -40.84
CA THR A 5 3.38 4.41 -41.42
C THR A 5 4.40 3.87 -40.42
N GLU A 6 4.72 4.59 -39.34
CA GLU A 6 5.68 4.12 -38.31
C GLU A 6 5.04 3.08 -37.38
N ILE A 7 3.70 3.12 -37.20
CA ILE A 7 2.98 2.22 -36.28
C ILE A 7 3.02 0.76 -36.77
N SER A 8 2.96 0.54 -38.08
CA SER A 8 3.08 -0.81 -38.66
C SER A 8 4.48 -1.43 -38.54
N GLU A 9 5.49 -0.63 -38.19
CA GLU A 9 6.87 -1.09 -37.98
C GLU A 9 7.21 -1.37 -36.51
N LEU A 10 6.36 -0.91 -35.58
CA LEU A 10 6.52 -1.19 -34.16
C LEU A 10 6.30 -2.68 -33.90
N LYS A 11 7.22 -3.31 -33.18
CA LYS A 11 7.08 -4.70 -32.74
C LYS A 11 6.51 -4.75 -31.33
N ASN A 12 5.50 -5.58 -31.13
CA ASN A 12 4.92 -5.87 -29.80
C ASN A 12 5.02 -7.37 -29.48
N ASP A 13 6.14 -7.99 -29.84
CA ASP A 13 6.45 -9.40 -29.62
C ASP A 13 7.46 -9.63 -28.49
N ASN A 14 7.82 -8.57 -27.74
CA ASN A 14 8.73 -8.68 -26.61
C ASN A 14 8.18 -9.67 -25.57
N THR A 15 9.00 -10.65 -25.24
CA THR A 15 8.76 -11.57 -24.12
C THR A 15 8.79 -10.82 -22.79
N LYS A 16 8.20 -11.41 -21.74
CA LYS A 16 8.28 -10.90 -20.36
C LYS A 16 9.74 -10.66 -19.93
N GLU A 17 10.64 -11.57 -20.32
CA GLU A 17 12.08 -11.47 -20.07
C GLU A 17 12.69 -10.22 -20.73
N GLU A 18 12.39 -9.97 -22.01
CA GLU A 18 12.90 -8.80 -22.73
C GLU A 18 12.39 -7.48 -22.16
N ILE A 19 11.12 -7.44 -21.72
CA ILE A 19 10.55 -6.28 -21.03
C ILE A 19 11.29 -6.03 -19.72
N TYR A 20 11.52 -7.07 -18.92
CA TYR A 20 12.26 -6.94 -17.66
C TYR A 20 13.71 -6.53 -17.86
N LEU A 21 14.39 -7.07 -18.88
CA LEU A 21 15.74 -6.64 -19.26
C LEU A 21 15.79 -5.14 -19.60
N LYS A 22 14.76 -4.62 -20.28
CA LYS A 22 14.69 -3.19 -20.61
C LYS A 22 14.48 -2.31 -19.37
N ILE A 23 13.61 -2.73 -18.45
CA ILE A 23 13.42 -2.01 -17.18
C ILE A 23 14.69 -2.08 -16.32
N GLU A 24 15.35 -3.24 -16.28
CA GLU A 24 16.61 -3.44 -15.59
C GLU A 24 17.71 -2.52 -16.15
N GLU A 25 17.85 -2.44 -17.47
CA GLU A 25 18.83 -1.57 -18.15
C GLU A 25 18.70 -0.11 -17.69
N ASP A 26 17.49 0.45 -17.72
CA ASP A 26 17.23 1.82 -17.29
C ASP A 26 17.51 2.03 -15.80
N LEU A 27 17.10 1.09 -14.96
CA LEU A 27 17.29 1.21 -13.52
C LEU A 27 18.76 1.03 -13.11
N ILE A 28 19.52 0.14 -13.75
CA ILE A 28 20.98 0.01 -13.55
C ILE A 28 21.69 1.29 -13.98
N PHE A 29 21.31 1.85 -15.14
CA PHE A 29 21.85 3.13 -15.59
C PHE A 29 21.56 4.22 -14.56
N ALA A 30 20.33 4.33 -14.05
CA ALA A 30 19.95 5.28 -13.03
C ALA A 30 20.74 5.07 -11.72
N ALA A 31 20.84 3.85 -11.21
CA ALA A 31 21.59 3.54 -9.99
C ALA A 31 23.09 3.86 -10.12
N SER A 32 23.64 3.80 -11.33
CA SER A 32 25.05 4.11 -11.60
C SER A 32 25.32 5.61 -11.70
N ASN A 33 24.35 6.40 -12.15
CA ASN A 33 24.55 7.81 -12.49
C ASN A 33 23.87 8.80 -11.54
N LEU A 34 22.83 8.39 -10.79
CA LEU A 34 22.17 9.27 -9.84
C LEU A 34 23.05 9.48 -8.59
N PRO A 35 23.00 10.68 -7.99
CA PRO A 35 23.70 10.95 -6.74
C PRO A 35 23.03 10.24 -5.57
N VAL A 36 23.79 10.03 -4.49
CA VAL A 36 23.25 9.50 -3.24
C VAL A 36 22.22 10.47 -2.67
N ASP A 37 22.55 11.76 -2.65
CA ASP A 37 21.72 12.86 -2.16
C ASP A 37 21.34 13.80 -3.30
N GLN A 38 20.14 14.38 -3.20
CA GLN A 38 19.67 15.43 -4.09
C GLN A 38 19.43 16.69 -3.26
N THR A 39 19.80 17.85 -3.81
CA THR A 39 19.48 19.14 -3.17
C THR A 39 17.97 19.39 -3.19
N GLU A 40 17.31 19.01 -4.29
CA GLU A 40 15.86 19.04 -4.43
C GLU A 40 15.31 17.66 -4.04
N VAL A 41 14.71 17.58 -2.85
CA VAL A 41 14.32 16.31 -2.19
C VAL A 41 13.29 15.46 -2.96
N GLY A 42 12.61 16.04 -3.95
CA GLY A 42 11.69 15.31 -4.85
C GLY A 42 12.37 14.61 -6.04
N ARG A 43 13.67 14.83 -6.28
CA ARG A 43 14.38 14.15 -7.38
C ARG A 43 14.77 12.74 -6.99
N ALA A 44 14.73 11.83 -7.97
CA ALA A 44 15.18 10.46 -7.76
C ALA A 44 16.66 10.40 -7.35
N THR A 45 16.97 9.49 -6.43
CA THR A 45 18.32 9.25 -5.91
C THR A 45 18.83 7.87 -6.33
N LYS A 46 20.12 7.61 -6.10
CA LYS A 46 20.70 6.27 -6.24
C LYS A 46 19.93 5.21 -5.43
N GLY A 47 19.58 5.53 -4.18
CA GLY A 47 18.81 4.64 -3.31
C GLY A 47 17.42 4.31 -3.87
N ALA A 48 16.74 5.29 -4.47
CA ALA A 48 15.46 5.06 -5.14
C ALA A 48 15.58 4.09 -6.33
N ALA A 49 16.60 4.27 -7.19
CA ALA A 49 16.84 3.36 -8.31
C ALA A 49 17.19 1.94 -7.84
N GLN A 50 18.00 1.80 -6.78
CA GLN A 50 18.34 0.51 -6.19
C GLN A 50 17.13 -0.19 -5.56
N ALA A 51 16.26 0.56 -4.89
CA ALA A 51 15.03 0.01 -4.32
C ALA A 51 14.06 -0.47 -5.42
N TYR A 52 13.98 0.25 -6.54
CA TYR A 52 13.21 -0.20 -7.71
C TYR A 52 13.82 -1.43 -8.40
N LEU A 53 15.15 -1.56 -8.45
CA LEU A 53 15.81 -2.80 -8.91
C LEU A 53 15.43 -3.98 -8.03
N ALA A 54 15.46 -3.82 -6.71
CA ALA A 54 15.02 -4.86 -5.79
C ALA A 54 13.56 -5.27 -6.05
N ARG A 55 12.66 -4.29 -6.22
CA ARG A 55 11.24 -4.55 -6.57
C ARG A 55 11.13 -5.30 -7.91
N LEU A 56 11.84 -4.87 -8.96
CA LEU A 56 11.87 -5.55 -10.26
C LEU A 56 12.29 -7.01 -10.10
N TYR A 57 13.40 -7.27 -9.39
CA TYR A 57 13.91 -8.62 -9.22
C TYR A 57 12.98 -9.52 -8.40
N ILE A 58 12.21 -8.98 -7.46
CA ILE A 58 11.14 -9.74 -6.79
C ILE A 58 10.04 -10.13 -7.78
N TYR A 59 9.59 -9.23 -8.66
CA TYR A 59 8.59 -9.54 -9.70
C TYR A 59 9.12 -10.51 -10.77
N TRP A 60 10.44 -10.55 -10.93
CA TRP A 60 11.14 -11.45 -11.84
C TRP A 60 11.62 -12.74 -11.17
N GLU A 61 11.35 -12.92 -9.87
CA GLU A 61 11.78 -14.09 -9.10
C GLU A 61 13.32 -14.32 -9.11
N LYS A 62 14.10 -13.24 -9.29
CA LYS A 62 15.57 -13.24 -9.19
C LYS A 62 15.99 -12.92 -7.75
N TRP A 63 15.80 -13.89 -6.85
CA TRP A 63 15.93 -13.70 -5.40
C TRP A 63 17.30 -13.20 -4.95
N ASP A 64 18.39 -13.73 -5.50
CA ASP A 64 19.75 -13.29 -5.15
C ASP A 64 20.02 -11.84 -5.57
N SER A 65 19.55 -11.44 -6.75
CA SER A 65 19.65 -10.05 -7.21
C SER A 65 18.76 -9.13 -6.37
N ALA A 66 17.56 -9.59 -5.98
CA ALA A 66 16.71 -8.85 -5.05
C ALA A 66 17.40 -8.62 -3.70
N LEU A 67 18.05 -9.65 -3.12
CA LEU A 67 18.82 -9.52 -1.89
C LEU A 67 19.98 -8.54 -2.04
N GLU A 68 20.74 -8.62 -3.13
CA GLU A 68 21.84 -7.70 -3.40
C GLU A 68 21.39 -6.25 -3.34
N TYR A 69 20.32 -5.90 -4.06
CA TYR A 69 19.85 -4.51 -4.13
C TYR A 69 19.10 -4.06 -2.87
N CYS A 70 18.40 -4.97 -2.17
CA CYS A 70 17.88 -4.65 -0.84
C CYS A 70 19.01 -4.32 0.13
N ASN A 71 20.10 -5.10 0.13
CA ASN A 71 21.27 -4.85 0.98
C ASN A 71 21.94 -3.52 0.62
N LYS A 72 22.09 -3.17 -0.67
CA LYS A 72 22.63 -1.87 -1.06
C LYS A 72 21.84 -0.69 -0.47
N VAL A 73 20.51 -0.79 -0.43
CA VAL A 73 19.66 0.25 0.17
C VAL A 73 19.81 0.27 1.69
N ILE A 74 19.73 -0.89 2.36
CA ILE A 74 19.82 -1.01 3.82
C ILE A 74 21.22 -0.58 4.33
N ASP A 75 22.27 -1.14 3.74
CA ASP A 75 23.66 -0.92 4.14
C ASP A 75 24.16 0.49 3.81
N SER A 76 23.40 1.27 3.02
CA SER A 76 23.69 2.69 2.80
C SER A 76 23.57 3.53 4.08
N GLY A 77 22.79 3.06 5.07
CA GLY A 77 22.50 3.79 6.31
C GLY A 77 21.71 5.09 6.11
N LYS A 78 21.16 5.32 4.91
CA LYS A 78 20.44 6.56 4.57
C LYS A 78 18.96 6.54 4.96
N TYR A 79 18.36 5.36 4.98
CA TYR A 79 16.94 5.16 5.23
C TYR A 79 16.75 4.34 6.49
N ASP A 80 15.64 4.59 7.18
CA ASP A 80 15.27 3.86 8.38
C ASP A 80 13.75 3.79 8.52
N LEU A 81 13.25 2.87 9.34
CA LEU A 81 11.86 2.91 9.74
C LEU A 81 11.61 4.15 10.60
N ASN A 82 10.51 4.85 10.33
CA ASN A 82 10.07 5.91 11.24
C ASN A 82 9.74 5.34 12.63
N ASN A 83 9.82 6.19 13.65
CA ASN A 83 9.53 5.82 15.05
C ASN A 83 8.17 5.12 15.19
N SER A 84 7.15 5.61 14.49
CA SER A 84 5.83 4.99 14.43
C SER A 84 5.30 4.88 13.00
N TYR A 85 4.29 4.05 12.81
CA TYR A 85 3.66 3.86 11.50
C TYR A 85 2.93 5.13 11.03
N TYR A 86 2.39 5.89 11.99
CA TYR A 86 1.64 7.12 11.72
C TYR A 86 2.52 8.18 11.04
N ASP A 87 3.80 8.23 11.41
CA ASP A 87 4.75 9.25 10.94
C ASP A 87 5.02 9.18 9.42
N ASN A 88 4.70 8.06 8.77
CA ASN A 88 4.82 7.91 7.32
C ASN A 88 3.89 8.84 6.52
N PHE A 89 2.77 9.28 7.11
CA PHE A 89 1.76 10.05 6.40
C PHE A 89 1.99 11.55 6.66
N SER A 90 3.10 12.05 6.12
CA SER A 90 3.64 13.38 6.39
C SER A 90 3.64 14.29 5.15
N ILE A 91 3.78 15.59 5.38
CA ILE A 91 4.05 16.60 4.33
C ILE A 91 5.53 16.62 3.91
N ASP A 92 6.41 16.08 4.77
CA ASP A 92 7.85 16.05 4.56
C ASP A 92 8.33 14.65 4.17
N ASN A 93 9.48 14.58 3.52
CA ASN A 93 10.18 13.31 3.34
C ASN A 93 10.73 12.84 4.68
N THR A 94 10.32 11.65 5.10
CA THR A 94 10.72 11.04 6.36
C THR A 94 11.95 10.15 6.19
N ALA A 95 12.45 9.56 7.28
CA ALA A 95 13.55 8.58 7.20
C ALA A 95 13.17 7.37 6.33
N GLU A 96 11.88 7.09 6.21
CA GLU A 96 11.35 5.96 5.45
C GLU A 96 11.05 6.28 3.99
N SER A 97 11.03 7.57 3.62
CA SER A 97 10.70 8.06 2.27
C SER A 97 11.87 7.83 1.30
N ILE A 98 11.89 6.68 0.62
CA ILE A 98 12.92 6.39 -0.41
C ILE A 98 12.67 7.23 -1.67
N PHE A 99 11.42 7.30 -2.11
CA PHE A 99 10.99 8.20 -3.19
C PHE A 99 9.53 8.59 -3.01
N ALA A 100 9.27 9.90 -3.01
CA ALA A 100 7.96 10.46 -2.74
C ALA A 100 7.59 11.53 -3.76
N VAL A 101 6.32 11.55 -4.18
CA VAL A 101 5.75 12.66 -4.92
C VAL A 101 5.50 13.81 -3.94
N GLN A 102 6.11 14.96 -4.25
CA GLN A 102 6.05 16.16 -3.42
C GLN A 102 4.76 16.94 -3.71
N TYR A 103 3.98 17.25 -2.68
CA TYR A 103 2.77 18.06 -2.80
C TYR A 103 2.85 19.32 -1.95
N SER A 104 2.16 20.38 -2.37
CA SER A 104 2.13 21.65 -1.65
C SER A 104 0.83 22.40 -1.92
N LEU A 105 0.31 23.06 -0.88
CA LEU A 105 -0.83 23.98 -0.97
C LEU A 105 -0.38 25.44 -1.18
N ASP A 106 0.91 25.74 -1.10
CA ASP A 106 1.45 27.11 -1.20
C ASP A 106 1.70 27.57 -2.66
N GLY A 107 1.07 26.92 -3.64
CA GLY A 107 1.25 27.21 -5.06
C GLY A 107 0.53 28.49 -5.52
N SER A 108 1.13 29.25 -6.43
CA SER A 108 0.55 30.48 -7.00
C SER A 108 -0.72 30.28 -7.84
N ASP A 109 -1.02 29.03 -8.20
CA ASP A 109 -2.01 28.68 -9.23
C ASP A 109 -3.28 28.02 -8.63
N GLY A 110 -3.66 28.40 -7.41
CA GLY A 110 -4.92 27.94 -6.80
C GLY A 110 -4.93 26.46 -6.42
N ASP A 111 -3.91 26.01 -5.69
CA ASP A 111 -3.81 24.68 -5.07
C ASP A 111 -3.66 23.49 -6.05
N THR A 112 -3.30 23.73 -7.31
CA THR A 112 -3.10 22.69 -8.34
C THR A 112 -1.96 21.71 -8.04
N ASN A 113 -1.01 22.08 -7.17
CA ASN A 113 0.10 21.23 -6.72
C ASN A 113 -0.21 20.44 -5.44
N GLY A 114 -1.43 20.56 -4.91
CA GLY A 114 -1.88 19.77 -3.77
C GLY A 114 -2.15 18.32 -4.17
N ASN A 115 -2.11 17.43 -3.19
CA ASN A 115 -2.44 16.03 -3.36
C ASN A 115 -3.94 15.86 -3.57
N LEU A 116 -4.30 15.56 -4.82
CA LEU A 116 -5.68 15.35 -5.26
C LEU A 116 -6.12 13.87 -5.21
N ASN A 117 -5.23 12.94 -4.85
CA ASN A 117 -5.53 11.50 -4.87
C ASN A 117 -6.68 11.17 -3.92
N GLU A 118 -6.72 11.85 -2.77
CA GLU A 118 -7.71 11.62 -1.71
C GLU A 118 -8.89 12.60 -1.79
N ARG A 119 -9.08 13.31 -2.90
CA ARG A 119 -10.16 14.30 -3.02
C ARG A 119 -11.59 13.74 -2.92
N LEU A 120 -11.74 12.42 -3.05
CA LEU A 120 -13.04 11.72 -3.08
C LEU A 120 -13.35 10.97 -1.78
N VAL A 121 -12.42 10.86 -0.83
CA VAL A 121 -12.63 10.07 0.40
C VAL A 121 -13.29 10.86 1.54
N TRP A 122 -13.47 12.17 1.37
CA TRP A 122 -13.92 13.06 2.44
C TRP A 122 -15.37 12.83 2.88
N VAL A 123 -15.62 12.86 4.20
CA VAL A 123 -16.91 12.58 4.86
C VAL A 123 -17.46 13.76 5.68
N LYS A 124 -18.70 13.68 6.15
CA LYS A 124 -19.30 14.70 7.04
C LYS A 124 -18.61 14.76 8.42
N PRO A 125 -18.63 15.91 9.13
CA PRO A 125 -19.11 17.22 8.66
C PRO A 125 -18.04 18.07 7.94
N TYR A 126 -16.81 17.60 7.80
CA TYR A 126 -15.67 18.40 7.31
C TYR A 126 -15.30 18.16 5.82
N GLY A 127 -16.12 17.43 5.07
CA GLY A 127 -15.84 16.95 3.70
C GLY A 127 -16.97 17.07 2.68
N THR A 128 -16.77 16.53 1.47
CA THR A 128 -17.71 16.54 0.32
C THR A 128 -18.84 15.52 0.39
N GLU A 129 -18.87 14.70 1.44
CA GLU A 129 -19.78 13.57 1.57
C GLU A 129 -19.60 12.51 0.47
N LEU A 130 -18.44 12.47 -0.22
CA LEU A 130 -18.23 11.56 -1.35
C LEU A 130 -17.93 10.14 -0.89
N ASP A 131 -17.15 9.98 0.19
CA ASP A 131 -17.00 8.72 0.92
C ASP A 131 -16.51 7.53 0.05
N PHE A 132 -15.56 7.78 -0.86
CA PHE A 132 -14.94 6.73 -1.69
C PHE A 132 -13.81 5.99 -0.94
N PHE A 133 -13.32 4.91 -1.56
CA PHE A 133 -12.16 4.13 -1.12
C PHE A 133 -12.29 3.56 0.31
N LYS A 134 -13.52 3.15 0.66
CA LYS A 134 -13.87 2.65 1.98
C LYS A 134 -13.17 1.32 2.30
N PRO A 135 -12.65 1.15 3.53
CA PRO A 135 -12.12 -0.12 4.00
C PRO A 135 -13.18 -1.23 4.01
N SER A 136 -12.81 -2.44 3.57
CA SER A 136 -13.69 -3.61 3.65
C SER A 136 -13.73 -4.20 5.07
N GLN A 137 -14.77 -4.97 5.39
CA GLN A 137 -14.84 -5.68 6.68
C GLN A 137 -13.68 -6.68 6.79
N ASN A 138 -13.36 -7.35 5.70
CA ASN A 138 -12.28 -8.31 5.57
C ASN A 138 -10.91 -7.67 5.85
N LEU A 139 -10.68 -6.40 5.45
CA LEU A 139 -9.47 -5.68 5.83
C LEU A 139 -9.47 -5.32 7.32
N VAL A 140 -10.57 -4.79 7.85
CA VAL A 140 -10.66 -4.44 9.28
C VAL A 140 -10.37 -5.67 10.16
N ASN A 141 -11.02 -6.78 9.84
CA ASN A 141 -10.84 -8.06 10.51
C ASN A 141 -9.40 -8.59 10.47
N ALA A 142 -8.63 -8.28 9.42
CA ALA A 142 -7.25 -8.72 9.30
C ALA A 142 -6.32 -8.08 10.34
N PHE A 143 -6.70 -6.97 10.95
CA PHE A 143 -5.95 -6.34 12.05
C PHE A 143 -6.24 -6.98 13.41
N ALA A 144 -7.14 -7.95 13.53
CA ALA A 144 -7.38 -8.64 14.79
C ALA A 144 -6.18 -9.52 15.18
N THR A 145 -5.82 -9.49 16.45
CA THR A 145 -4.70 -10.27 16.99
C THR A 145 -5.14 -11.22 18.10
N ASP A 146 -4.37 -12.29 18.29
CA ASP A 146 -4.52 -13.19 19.43
C ASP A 146 -3.97 -12.58 20.73
N ALA A 147 -4.05 -13.35 21.82
CA ALA A 147 -3.52 -12.99 23.14
C ALA A 147 -2.01 -12.70 23.17
N ASN A 148 -1.27 -13.16 22.15
CA ASN A 148 0.16 -12.92 21.99
C ASN A 148 0.44 -11.75 21.05
N GLY A 149 -0.58 -11.11 20.48
CA GLY A 149 -0.45 -10.03 19.50
C GLY A 149 -0.13 -10.51 18.07
N LEU A 150 -0.29 -11.81 17.76
CA LEU A 150 -0.11 -12.34 16.41
C LEU A 150 -1.42 -12.27 15.61
N PRO A 151 -1.37 -12.11 14.27
CA PRO A 151 -2.59 -11.99 13.45
C PRO A 151 -3.48 -13.23 13.52
N LEU A 152 -4.81 -13.04 13.57
CA LEU A 152 -5.80 -14.11 13.50
C LEU A 152 -6.17 -14.45 12.05
N SER A 153 -6.02 -15.72 11.66
CA SER A 153 -6.30 -16.20 10.29
C SER A 153 -7.77 -16.00 9.83
N ASP A 154 -8.70 -15.95 10.77
CA ASP A 154 -10.15 -15.73 10.58
C ASP A 154 -10.69 -14.65 11.54
N GLY A 155 -9.82 -13.70 11.90
CA GLY A 155 -10.12 -12.65 12.86
C GLY A 155 -11.49 -11.99 12.62
N THR A 156 -12.24 -11.80 13.68
CA THR A 156 -13.49 -11.04 13.64
C THR A 156 -13.43 -10.02 14.76
N ILE A 157 -13.57 -8.74 14.40
CA ILE A 157 -13.64 -7.67 15.40
C ILE A 157 -15.13 -7.44 15.68
N THR A 158 -15.63 -8.04 16.76
CA THR A 158 -17.04 -7.93 17.17
C THR A 158 -17.31 -6.74 18.07
N ASP A 159 -16.31 -6.32 18.87
CA ASP A 159 -16.39 -5.19 19.78
C ASP A 159 -14.99 -4.64 20.11
N ILE A 160 -14.96 -3.59 20.93
CA ILE A 160 -13.74 -2.83 21.27
C ILE A 160 -12.76 -3.58 22.20
N THR A 161 -13.20 -4.68 22.81
CA THR A 161 -12.36 -5.49 23.70
C THR A 161 -11.47 -6.48 22.95
N GLN A 162 -11.79 -6.79 21.69
CA GLN A 162 -10.94 -7.58 20.82
C GLN A 162 -9.58 -6.90 20.65
N GLN A 163 -8.51 -7.69 20.81
CA GLN A 163 -7.16 -7.21 20.57
C GLN A 163 -6.92 -6.94 19.09
N VAL A 164 -6.31 -5.79 18.79
CA VAL A 164 -6.08 -5.34 17.42
C VAL A 164 -4.70 -4.72 17.27
N ASP A 165 -4.17 -4.78 16.05
CA ASP A 165 -2.98 -4.05 15.65
C ASP A 165 -3.30 -2.53 15.55
N PRO A 166 -2.47 -1.64 16.15
CA PRO A 166 -2.71 -0.19 16.17
C PRO A 166 -2.86 0.46 14.80
N ARG A 167 -2.29 -0.14 13.74
CA ARG A 167 -2.43 0.36 12.38
C ARG A 167 -3.89 0.41 11.93
N LEU A 168 -4.78 -0.40 12.51
CA LEU A 168 -6.22 -0.37 12.22
C LEU A 168 -6.78 1.05 12.34
N ASP A 169 -6.53 1.72 13.46
CA ASP A 169 -7.14 3.02 13.77
C ASP A 169 -6.35 4.21 13.21
N ILE A 170 -5.23 3.93 12.53
CA ILE A 170 -4.54 4.88 11.65
C ILE A 170 -5.13 4.78 10.23
N VAL A 171 -5.40 3.56 9.76
CA VAL A 171 -5.87 3.29 8.41
C VAL A 171 -7.37 3.55 8.25
N VAL A 172 -8.15 3.22 9.27
CA VAL A 172 -9.61 3.14 9.24
C VAL A 172 -10.22 4.08 10.27
N GLY A 173 -11.17 4.90 9.82
CA GLY A 173 -12.15 5.55 10.70
C GLY A 173 -13.24 4.54 11.05
N ARG A 174 -13.25 4.08 12.30
CA ARG A 174 -14.26 3.15 12.82
C ARG A 174 -15.26 3.89 13.70
N PRO A 175 -16.58 3.62 13.55
CA PRO A 175 -17.58 4.14 14.47
C PRO A 175 -17.21 3.93 15.93
N GLY A 176 -17.38 4.96 16.76
CA GLY A 176 -17.01 4.93 18.18
C GLY A 176 -15.53 5.20 18.49
N ILE A 177 -14.67 5.36 17.47
CA ILE A 177 -13.24 5.64 17.63
C ILE A 177 -12.93 7.07 17.19
N PRO A 178 -12.02 7.80 17.87
CA PRO A 178 -11.59 9.11 17.43
C PRO A 178 -11.10 9.16 15.98
N PHE A 179 -11.59 10.13 15.23
CA PHE A 179 -11.20 10.40 13.86
C PHE A 179 -10.44 11.73 13.80
N LEU A 180 -9.11 11.65 13.84
CA LEU A 180 -8.23 12.82 13.74
C LEU A 180 -8.63 13.90 14.77
N ASP A 181 -8.76 15.15 14.34
CA ASP A 181 -9.19 16.30 15.13
C ASP A 181 -10.70 16.62 14.98
N VAL A 182 -11.49 15.67 14.47
CA VAL A 182 -12.93 15.82 14.21
C VAL A 182 -13.79 15.44 15.42
N GLY A 183 -13.34 14.46 16.21
CA GLY A 183 -14.10 13.84 17.29
C GLY A 183 -14.35 12.35 17.05
N ILE A 184 -15.30 11.76 17.78
CA ILE A 184 -15.68 10.36 17.61
C ILE A 184 -16.33 10.13 16.23
N CYS A 185 -15.83 9.13 15.50
CA CYS A 185 -16.41 8.71 14.22
C CYS A 185 -17.85 8.21 14.43
N ASP A 186 -18.78 8.76 13.65
CA ASP A 186 -20.21 8.46 13.74
C ASP A 186 -20.66 7.62 12.53
N ASP A 187 -21.60 6.71 12.75
CA ASP A 187 -22.22 5.89 11.70
C ASP A 187 -22.86 6.74 10.59
N ALA A 188 -23.39 7.91 10.94
CA ALA A 188 -24.04 8.85 10.04
C ALA A 188 -23.07 9.54 9.06
N TRP A 189 -21.75 9.36 9.22
CA TRP A 189 -20.76 9.93 8.30
C TRP A 189 -20.63 9.12 7.01
N SER A 190 -21.04 7.84 7.01
CA SER A 190 -21.09 7.03 5.80
C SER A 190 -22.20 7.52 4.88
N ARG A 191 -21.87 7.74 3.60
CA ARG A 191 -22.84 8.25 2.60
C ARG A 191 -23.90 7.19 2.26
N THR A 192 -23.48 5.93 2.14
CA THR A 192 -24.36 4.81 1.74
C THR A 192 -24.01 3.55 2.54
N PRO A 193 -24.27 3.54 3.86
CA PRO A 193 -23.84 2.46 4.75
C PRO A 193 -24.46 1.10 4.41
N GLY A 194 -25.71 1.08 3.93
CA GLY A 194 -26.38 -0.17 3.55
C GLY A 194 -25.72 -0.89 2.35
N SER A 195 -24.94 -0.19 1.54
CA SER A 195 -24.20 -0.80 0.42
C SER A 195 -22.73 -1.00 0.74
N TYR A 196 -22.07 0.00 1.33
CA TYR A 196 -20.61 0.02 1.46
C TYR A 196 -20.09 -0.04 2.91
N GLY A 197 -20.98 -0.15 3.89
CA GLY A 197 -20.62 -0.22 5.32
C GLY A 197 -20.29 1.15 5.93
N TYR A 198 -19.88 1.11 7.21
CA TYR A 198 -19.71 2.31 8.05
C TYR A 198 -18.25 2.80 8.14
N TYR A 199 -17.28 2.01 7.68
CA TYR A 199 -15.87 2.37 7.76
C TYR A 199 -15.50 3.51 6.82
N ILE A 200 -14.66 4.42 7.32
CA ILE A 200 -14.15 5.58 6.58
C ILE A 200 -12.66 5.40 6.31
N PHE A 201 -12.16 5.86 5.16
CA PHE A 201 -10.73 5.90 4.90
C PHE A 201 -10.04 7.00 5.74
N LYS A 202 -8.93 6.68 6.42
CA LYS A 202 -8.23 7.61 7.33
C LYS A 202 -6.73 7.78 7.03
N LYS A 203 -6.04 6.74 6.55
CA LYS A 203 -4.57 6.65 6.45
C LYS A 203 -3.83 7.89 5.93
N ARG A 204 -4.36 8.52 4.87
CA ARG A 204 -3.73 9.69 4.20
C ARG A 204 -4.63 10.92 4.27
N VAL A 205 -5.35 11.04 5.37
CA VAL A 205 -6.14 12.23 5.71
C VAL A 205 -5.40 12.97 6.82
N PRO A 206 -4.89 14.19 6.56
CA PRO A 206 -4.31 14.99 7.63
C PRO A 206 -5.42 15.51 8.56
N PRO A 207 -5.09 15.90 9.80
CA PRO A 207 -6.04 16.63 10.65
C PRO A 207 -6.57 17.88 9.91
N PHE A 208 -7.87 18.14 9.99
CA PHE A 208 -8.54 19.17 9.18
C PHE A 208 -8.10 20.59 9.55
N ASN A 209 -7.70 20.82 10.80
CA ASN A 209 -7.24 22.12 11.30
C ASN A 209 -5.70 22.25 11.29
N SER A 210 -4.97 21.32 10.66
CA SER A 210 -3.50 21.34 10.59
C SER A 210 -2.92 22.38 9.63
N GLY A 211 -3.75 22.98 8.77
CA GLY A 211 -3.28 23.78 7.62
C GLY A 211 -2.79 22.95 6.44
N GLN A 212 -2.77 21.62 6.56
CA GLN A 212 -2.34 20.69 5.50
C GLN A 212 -3.51 20.23 4.61
N PHE A 213 -4.69 20.81 4.80
CA PHE A 213 -5.91 20.48 4.07
C PHE A 213 -6.55 21.75 3.53
N ASN A 214 -6.85 21.75 2.23
CA ASN A 214 -7.67 22.75 1.59
C ASN A 214 -9.09 22.20 1.36
N SER A 215 -10.06 22.85 2.00
CA SER A 215 -11.48 22.51 1.93
C SER A 215 -12.20 23.08 0.69
N SER A 216 -11.57 24.01 -0.03
CA SER A 216 -12.07 24.57 -1.29
C SER A 216 -11.99 23.54 -2.43
N TYR A 217 -12.87 23.63 -3.43
CA TYR A 217 -12.77 22.75 -4.60
C TYR A 217 -11.74 23.28 -5.61
N PRO A 218 -10.85 22.44 -6.17
CA PRO A 218 -10.69 21.02 -5.84
C PRO A 218 -10.00 20.83 -4.49
N ARG A 219 -10.56 19.97 -3.63
CA ARG A 219 -9.99 19.69 -2.30
C ARG A 219 -8.69 18.94 -2.44
N ALA A 220 -7.70 19.35 -1.68
CA ALA A 220 -6.36 18.81 -1.74
C ALA A 220 -5.72 18.80 -0.35
N THR A 221 -4.67 17.98 -0.19
CA THR A 221 -3.80 18.02 0.99
C THR A 221 -2.38 18.36 0.58
N SER A 222 -1.55 18.79 1.53
CA SER A 222 -0.09 18.92 1.30
C SER A 222 0.67 17.64 1.64
N LEU A 223 -0.01 16.53 1.93
CA LEU A 223 0.67 15.27 2.27
C LEU A 223 1.40 14.71 1.05
N ASN A 224 2.68 14.39 1.24
CA ASN A 224 3.47 13.67 0.26
C ASN A 224 2.91 12.26 0.03
N TYR A 225 3.18 11.70 -1.15
CA TYR A 225 2.85 10.30 -1.45
C TYR A 225 4.14 9.52 -1.67
N ASP A 226 4.50 8.68 -0.70
CA ASP A 226 5.61 7.74 -0.85
C ASP A 226 5.25 6.67 -1.88
N ILE A 227 6.04 6.59 -2.95
CA ILE A 227 5.91 5.57 -4.00
C ILE A 227 6.63 4.28 -3.60
N ILE A 228 7.70 4.41 -2.81
CA ILE A 228 8.42 3.32 -2.19
C ILE A 228 8.94 3.78 -0.82
N ARG A 229 8.63 2.98 0.20
CA ARG A 229 9.08 3.20 1.58
C ARG A 229 10.13 2.18 1.97
N TYR A 230 10.95 2.50 2.96
CA TYR A 230 11.95 1.58 3.50
C TYR A 230 11.34 0.28 4.05
N ALA A 231 10.15 0.32 4.67
CA ALA A 231 9.43 -0.90 5.06
C ALA A 231 9.17 -1.86 3.89
N GLU A 232 9.00 -1.34 2.66
CA GLU A 232 8.84 -2.20 1.50
C GLU A 232 10.13 -2.92 1.15
N VAL A 233 11.28 -2.24 1.21
CA VAL A 233 12.60 -2.87 1.00
C VAL A 233 12.86 -3.97 2.03
N LEU A 234 12.51 -3.75 3.30
CA LEU A 234 12.63 -4.78 4.34
C LEU A 234 11.76 -6.00 4.04
N LEU A 235 10.51 -5.79 3.59
CA LEU A 235 9.59 -6.88 3.28
C LEU A 235 9.91 -7.57 1.94
N LEU A 236 10.47 -6.86 0.96
CA LEU A 236 11.02 -7.47 -0.27
C LEU A 236 12.24 -8.34 0.06
N LYS A 237 13.14 -7.87 0.95
CA LYS A 237 14.26 -8.67 1.45
C LYS A 237 13.77 -9.90 2.22
N ALA A 238 12.78 -9.74 3.10
CA ALA A 238 12.19 -10.86 3.83
C ALA A 238 11.63 -11.91 2.87
N GLU A 239 10.97 -11.50 1.79
CA GLU A 239 10.49 -12.40 0.74
C GLU A 239 11.63 -13.18 0.08
N ALA A 240 12.67 -12.49 -0.40
CA ALA A 240 13.81 -13.18 -1.01
C ALA A 240 14.55 -14.11 -0.04
N LEU A 241 14.63 -13.75 1.25
CA LEU A 241 15.18 -14.62 2.30
C LEU A 241 14.34 -15.88 2.50
N ILE A 242 13.01 -15.76 2.55
CA ILE A 242 12.10 -16.92 2.60
C ILE A 242 12.31 -17.81 1.38
N GLU A 243 12.43 -17.20 0.20
CA GLU A 243 12.66 -17.92 -1.04
C GLU A 243 13.97 -18.71 -1.04
N ASN A 244 15.02 -18.11 -0.48
CA ASN A 244 16.33 -18.71 -0.24
C ASN A 244 16.44 -19.54 1.05
N ASN A 245 15.31 -19.83 1.71
CA ASN A 245 15.21 -20.69 2.90
C ASN A 245 15.90 -20.15 4.17
N ASP A 246 16.22 -18.85 4.23
CA ASP A 246 16.61 -18.15 5.45
C ASP A 246 15.39 -17.59 6.18
N LEU A 247 14.69 -18.49 6.88
CA LEU A 247 13.47 -18.16 7.62
C LEU A 247 13.75 -17.26 8.84
N GLY A 248 14.94 -17.39 9.45
CA GLY A 248 15.33 -16.61 10.62
C GLY A 248 15.63 -15.15 10.28
N GLY A 249 16.32 -14.92 9.17
CA GLY A 249 16.55 -13.59 8.61
C GLY A 249 15.24 -12.90 8.23
N ALA A 250 14.34 -13.61 7.53
CA ALA A 250 13.04 -13.07 7.17
C ALA A 250 12.17 -12.73 8.39
N MET A 251 12.15 -13.61 9.40
CA MET A 251 11.43 -13.36 10.66
C MET A 251 11.92 -12.10 11.37
N THR A 252 13.22 -11.85 11.34
CA THR A 252 13.82 -10.65 11.95
C THR A 252 13.25 -9.39 11.31
N LEU A 253 13.26 -9.31 9.98
CA LEU A 253 12.75 -8.15 9.24
C LEU A 253 11.23 -7.96 9.40
N ILE A 254 10.45 -9.05 9.39
CA ILE A 254 9.00 -8.98 9.66
C ILE A 254 8.75 -8.43 11.08
N ASN A 255 9.51 -8.91 12.07
CA ASN A 255 9.38 -8.45 13.45
C ASN A 255 9.82 -6.99 13.64
N GLU A 256 10.73 -6.46 12.81
CA GLU A 256 11.07 -5.03 12.82
C GLU A 256 9.85 -4.16 12.46
N ILE A 257 9.13 -4.50 11.39
CA ILE A 257 7.88 -3.82 11.00
C ILE A 257 6.83 -3.89 12.11
N ARG A 258 6.68 -5.08 12.70
CA ARG A 258 5.71 -5.32 13.79
C ARG A 258 6.01 -4.52 15.04
N ASN A 259 7.29 -4.41 15.41
CA ASN A 259 7.70 -3.58 16.56
C ASN A 259 7.36 -2.13 16.32
N ARG A 260 7.69 -1.63 15.13
CA ARG A 260 7.39 -0.26 14.76
C ARG A 260 5.88 0.00 14.81
N ALA A 261 5.06 -0.93 14.30
CA ALA A 261 3.61 -0.80 14.32
C ALA A 261 3.03 -0.62 15.73
N ASN A 262 3.70 -1.16 16.76
CA ASN A 262 3.30 -1.06 18.17
C ASN A 262 3.68 0.27 18.85
N ASN A 263 4.45 1.15 18.19
CA ASN A 263 5.00 2.35 18.83
C ASN A 263 4.02 3.54 18.88
N TYR A 264 2.84 3.43 18.28
CA TYR A 264 1.81 4.47 18.36
C TYR A 264 0.44 3.87 18.61
N HIS A 265 -0.20 4.29 19.69
CA HIS A 265 -1.57 3.94 20.05
C HIS A 265 -2.43 5.19 20.01
N LEU A 266 -3.50 5.17 19.22
CA LEU A 266 -4.48 6.26 19.21
C LEU A 266 -5.15 6.35 20.58
N LYS A 267 -5.27 7.56 21.13
CA LYS A 267 -5.96 7.77 22.41
C LYS A 267 -7.44 7.99 22.20
N ASN A 268 -8.25 7.69 23.22
CA ASN A 268 -9.64 8.09 23.29
C ASN A 268 -9.78 9.64 23.28
N GLU A 269 -11.02 10.14 23.15
CA GLU A 269 -11.28 11.58 22.91
C GLU A 269 -10.73 12.50 24.01
N ASP A 270 -10.71 12.07 25.26
CA ASP A 270 -10.16 12.84 26.39
C ASP A 270 -8.65 12.60 26.62
N GLY A 271 -8.03 11.73 25.82
CA GLY A 271 -6.61 11.40 25.90
C GLY A 271 -6.21 10.54 27.10
N SER A 272 -7.16 10.07 27.91
CA SER A 272 -6.87 9.38 29.17
C SER A 272 -6.42 7.92 29.00
N ALA A 273 -6.81 7.27 27.90
CA ALA A 273 -6.54 5.87 27.62
C ALA A 273 -6.39 5.60 26.12
N ASP A 274 -5.98 4.38 25.78
CA ASP A 274 -6.00 3.91 24.39
C ASP A 274 -7.45 3.79 23.89
N ALA A 275 -7.68 4.15 22.63
CA ALA A 275 -9.02 4.10 22.03
C ALA A 275 -9.52 2.67 21.78
N SER A 276 -8.60 1.70 21.68
CA SER A 276 -8.90 0.28 21.49
C SER A 276 -7.92 -0.59 22.30
N ASN A 277 -8.20 -1.90 22.37
CA ASN A 277 -7.30 -2.87 22.98
C ASN A 277 -6.12 -3.21 22.04
N TYR A 278 -5.13 -2.34 21.97
CA TYR A 278 -3.99 -2.50 21.05
C TYR A 278 -2.98 -3.53 21.53
N LEU A 279 -2.59 -4.46 20.66
CA LEU A 279 -1.51 -5.40 20.93
C LEU A 279 -0.87 -5.92 19.64
N VAL A 280 0.46 -5.78 19.51
CA VAL A 280 1.25 -6.44 18.46
C VAL A 280 2.40 -7.23 19.09
N GLY A 281 2.47 -8.50 18.72
CA GLY A 281 3.49 -9.45 19.16
C GLY A 281 4.49 -9.81 18.07
N LYS A 282 5.53 -10.54 18.47
CA LYS A 282 6.61 -11.01 17.59
C LYS A 282 6.46 -12.49 17.29
N TYR A 283 6.80 -12.88 16.07
CA TYR A 283 7.07 -14.28 15.74
C TYR A 283 8.35 -14.73 16.44
N THR A 284 8.36 -15.95 16.97
CA THR A 284 9.52 -16.53 17.69
C THR A 284 10.28 -17.56 16.85
N SER A 285 9.59 -18.23 15.93
CA SER A 285 10.15 -19.13 14.92
C SER A 285 9.14 -19.33 13.79
N PHE A 286 9.61 -19.77 12.62
CA PHE A 286 8.76 -20.34 11.57
C PHE A 286 9.10 -21.81 11.38
N ALA A 287 8.10 -22.69 11.42
CA ALA A 287 8.28 -24.13 11.23
C ALA A 287 8.44 -24.51 9.75
N SER A 288 8.06 -23.64 8.82
CA SER A 288 8.17 -23.88 7.38
C SER A 288 8.24 -22.60 6.57
N LYS A 289 8.69 -22.72 5.31
CA LYS A 289 8.63 -21.65 4.32
C LYS A 289 7.20 -21.12 4.11
N SER A 290 6.20 -22.02 4.12
CA SER A 290 4.79 -21.66 3.99
C SER A 290 4.30 -20.78 5.15
N GLU A 291 4.69 -21.10 6.37
CA GLU A 291 4.35 -20.30 7.55
C GLU A 291 5.00 -18.90 7.50
N ALA A 292 6.30 -18.85 7.16
CA ALA A 292 7.02 -17.59 6.99
C ALA A 292 6.41 -16.73 5.88
N PHE A 293 6.04 -17.36 4.76
CA PHE A 293 5.40 -16.67 3.64
C PHE A 293 4.01 -16.18 3.99
N ASN A 294 3.22 -16.93 4.76
CA ASN A 294 1.93 -16.46 5.27
C ASN A 294 2.10 -15.25 6.20
N ALA A 295 3.09 -15.27 7.10
CA ALA A 295 3.41 -14.13 7.95
C ALA A 295 3.80 -12.90 7.11
N LEU A 296 4.63 -13.07 6.08
CA LEU A 296 4.98 -12.01 5.13
C LEU A 296 3.74 -11.45 4.41
N MET A 297 2.87 -12.31 3.88
CA MET A 297 1.65 -11.91 3.16
C MET A 297 0.73 -11.07 4.05
N ILE A 298 0.60 -11.45 5.32
CA ILE A 298 -0.20 -10.70 6.30
C ILE A 298 0.49 -9.38 6.62
N GLU A 299 1.79 -9.37 6.90
CA GLU A 299 2.50 -8.16 7.26
C GLU A 299 2.46 -7.12 6.13
N ARG A 300 2.70 -7.54 4.88
CA ARG A 300 2.53 -6.67 3.69
C ARG A 300 1.11 -6.14 3.54
N ARG A 301 0.10 -6.98 3.85
CA ARG A 301 -1.32 -6.58 3.77
C ARG A 301 -1.67 -5.50 4.79
N LEU A 302 -1.20 -5.61 6.03
CA LEU A 302 -1.48 -4.63 7.08
C LEU A 302 -0.69 -3.34 6.83
N GLU A 303 0.61 -3.48 6.57
CA GLU A 303 1.55 -2.37 6.35
C GLU A 303 1.15 -1.51 5.16
N PHE A 304 0.83 -2.12 4.01
CA PHE A 304 0.56 -1.43 2.74
C PHE A 304 -0.93 -1.32 2.38
N SER A 305 -1.82 -1.47 3.37
CA SER A 305 -3.25 -1.30 3.16
C SER A 305 -3.56 0.06 2.51
N HIS A 306 -4.34 0.07 1.43
CA HIS A 306 -4.66 1.25 0.62
C HIS A 306 -3.48 1.98 -0.07
N GLU A 307 -2.31 1.36 -0.18
CA GLU A 307 -1.15 1.92 -0.91
C GLU A 307 -1.01 1.37 -2.34
N GLY A 308 -1.98 0.59 -2.83
CA GLY A 308 -2.02 0.08 -4.20
C GLY A 308 -1.26 -1.23 -4.44
N ASN A 309 -0.66 -1.84 -3.41
CA ASN A 309 0.19 -3.03 -3.56
C ASN A 309 -0.57 -4.37 -3.62
N ARG A 310 -1.65 -4.52 -2.84
CA ARG A 310 -2.27 -5.82 -2.55
C ARG A 310 -2.64 -6.64 -3.79
N PHE A 311 -3.23 -6.02 -4.81
CA PHE A 311 -3.64 -6.76 -6.00
C PHE A 311 -2.44 -7.30 -6.77
N PHE A 312 -1.41 -6.47 -6.98
CA PHE A 312 -0.21 -6.87 -7.70
C PHE A 312 0.59 -7.93 -6.93
N ASP A 313 0.64 -7.84 -5.60
CA ASP A 313 1.20 -8.90 -4.75
C ASP A 313 0.48 -10.24 -4.96
N LEU A 314 -0.85 -10.23 -4.97
CA LEU A 314 -1.62 -11.46 -5.19
C LEU A 314 -1.43 -12.05 -6.60
N VAL A 315 -1.31 -11.19 -7.61
CA VAL A 315 -1.08 -11.61 -9.02
C VAL A 315 0.31 -12.24 -9.14
N ARG A 316 1.36 -11.58 -8.65
CA ARG A 316 2.74 -12.10 -8.77
C ARG A 316 2.96 -13.38 -7.96
N TRP A 317 2.22 -13.57 -6.86
CA TRP A 317 2.22 -14.83 -6.12
C TRP A 317 1.37 -15.93 -6.75
N GLY A 318 0.61 -15.64 -7.80
CA GLY A 318 -0.24 -16.63 -8.47
C GLY A 318 -1.49 -17.06 -7.69
N ILE A 319 -1.87 -16.33 -6.64
CA ILE A 319 -2.97 -16.70 -5.72
C ILE A 319 -4.18 -15.76 -5.81
N VAL A 320 -4.17 -14.77 -6.71
CA VAL A 320 -5.21 -13.74 -6.82
C VAL A 320 -6.61 -14.31 -7.04
N SER A 321 -6.77 -15.32 -7.90
CA SER A 321 -8.07 -15.92 -8.19
C SER A 321 -8.70 -16.56 -6.94
N GLU A 322 -7.90 -17.33 -6.19
CA GLU A 322 -8.34 -17.97 -4.96
C GLU A 322 -8.74 -16.91 -3.92
N ILE A 323 -7.85 -15.95 -3.65
CA ILE A 323 -8.05 -14.94 -2.61
C ILE A 323 -9.22 -14.02 -2.94
N MET A 324 -9.37 -13.58 -4.20
CA MET A 324 -10.49 -12.71 -4.61
C MET A 324 -11.83 -13.44 -4.52
N ASN A 325 -11.89 -14.70 -4.96
CA ASN A 325 -13.14 -15.48 -4.86
C ASN A 325 -13.49 -15.83 -3.39
N ASN A 326 -12.50 -16.06 -2.53
CA ASN A 326 -12.71 -16.18 -1.08
C ASN A 326 -13.25 -14.87 -0.48
N TYR A 327 -12.65 -13.74 -0.86
CA TYR A 327 -13.09 -12.41 -0.45
C TYR A 327 -14.56 -12.15 -0.84
N TYR A 328 -14.93 -12.38 -2.11
CA TYR A 328 -16.31 -12.22 -2.58
C TYR A 328 -17.29 -13.08 -1.77
N ARG A 329 -16.96 -14.36 -1.53
CA ARG A 329 -17.79 -15.23 -0.69
C ARG A 329 -17.96 -14.73 0.73
N SER A 330 -16.90 -14.17 1.32
CA SER A 330 -16.93 -13.65 2.69
C SER A 330 -17.71 -12.34 2.84
N GLU A 331 -17.72 -11.50 1.80
CA GLU A 331 -18.28 -10.14 1.86
C GLU A 331 -19.65 -10.01 1.21
N GLN A 332 -20.06 -10.93 0.34
CA GLN A 332 -21.34 -10.84 -0.38
C GLN A 332 -22.57 -10.76 0.53
N ALA A 333 -22.51 -11.33 1.74
CA ALA A 333 -23.57 -11.22 2.73
C ALA A 333 -23.69 -9.80 3.34
N LEU A 334 -22.58 -9.06 3.35
CA LEU A 334 -22.47 -7.70 3.87
C LEU A 334 -22.56 -6.64 2.77
N ARG A 335 -22.28 -7.01 1.51
CA ARG A 335 -22.11 -6.10 0.37
C ARG A 335 -22.93 -6.63 -0.83
N PRO A 336 -24.16 -6.13 -1.03
CA PRO A 336 -25.07 -6.67 -2.04
C PRO A 336 -24.51 -6.68 -3.47
N TYR A 337 -23.65 -5.70 -3.82
CA TYR A 337 -23.02 -5.61 -5.14
C TYR A 337 -21.99 -6.72 -5.43
N LEU A 338 -21.57 -7.50 -4.41
CA LEU A 338 -20.66 -8.64 -4.56
C LEU A 338 -21.39 -9.98 -4.75
N SER A 339 -22.72 -10.02 -4.67
CA SER A 339 -23.52 -11.26 -4.73
C SER A 339 -23.28 -12.16 -5.94
N ASN A 340 -22.86 -11.59 -7.06
CA ASN A 340 -22.53 -12.33 -8.29
C ASN A 340 -21.08 -12.11 -8.73
N ALA A 341 -20.22 -11.61 -7.84
CA ALA A 341 -18.83 -11.33 -8.17
C ALA A 341 -18.04 -12.64 -8.31
N VAL A 342 -17.31 -12.75 -9.42
CA VAL A 342 -16.44 -13.89 -9.72
C VAL A 342 -15.16 -13.36 -10.34
N PHE A 343 -14.02 -13.83 -9.82
CA PHE A 343 -12.72 -13.63 -10.44
C PHE A 343 -12.44 -14.84 -11.34
N THR A 344 -12.23 -14.60 -12.63
CA THR A 344 -11.86 -15.64 -13.59
C THR A 344 -10.35 -15.63 -13.77
N GLN A 345 -9.73 -16.76 -13.45
CA GLN A 345 -8.31 -17.00 -13.69
C GLN A 345 -8.01 -16.98 -15.19
N GLU A 346 -6.82 -16.53 -15.57
CA GLU A 346 -6.39 -16.34 -16.95
C GLU A 346 -7.29 -15.35 -17.72
N ARG A 347 -7.71 -14.29 -17.03
CA ARG A 347 -8.47 -13.19 -17.64
C ARG A 347 -8.40 -11.91 -16.79
N ASN A 348 -8.66 -12.03 -15.49
CA ASN A 348 -8.88 -10.87 -14.62
C ASN A 348 -7.62 -10.39 -13.89
N GLU A 349 -6.48 -11.04 -14.11
CA GLU A 349 -5.17 -10.67 -13.57
C GLU A 349 -4.66 -9.33 -14.11
N TYR A 350 -5.06 -8.97 -15.35
CA TYR A 350 -4.64 -7.76 -16.03
C TYR A 350 -5.83 -6.99 -16.58
N LEU A 351 -5.68 -5.67 -16.69
CA LEU A 351 -6.64 -4.86 -17.44
C LEU A 351 -6.57 -5.23 -18.93
N PRO A 352 -7.70 -5.24 -19.66
CA PRO A 352 -7.68 -5.49 -21.09
C PRO A 352 -6.93 -4.38 -21.80
N ILE A 353 -6.16 -4.73 -22.83
CA ILE A 353 -5.61 -3.74 -23.76
C ILE A 353 -6.82 -3.05 -24.42
N PRO A 354 -6.88 -1.70 -24.42
CA PRO A 354 -8.04 -0.99 -24.96
C PRO A 354 -8.26 -1.34 -26.43
N GLN A 355 -9.50 -1.69 -26.81
CA GLN A 355 -9.83 -2.14 -28.16
C GLN A 355 -9.43 -1.12 -29.23
N THR A 356 -9.58 0.17 -28.94
CA THR A 356 -9.18 1.24 -29.85
C THR A 356 -7.69 1.22 -30.18
N GLU A 357 -6.81 0.85 -29.23
CA GLU A 357 -5.38 0.75 -29.49
C GLU A 357 -5.07 -0.45 -30.40
N ILE A 358 -5.77 -1.58 -30.20
CA ILE A 358 -5.66 -2.76 -31.08
C ILE A 358 -6.09 -2.40 -32.50
N ASP A 359 -7.23 -1.73 -32.65
CA ASP A 359 -7.76 -1.33 -33.96
C ASP A 359 -6.80 -0.38 -34.70
N ILE A 360 -6.24 0.61 -33.98
CA ILE A 360 -5.26 1.57 -34.53
C ILE A 360 -3.96 0.87 -34.93
N SER A 361 -3.54 -0.16 -34.19
CA SER A 361 -2.29 -0.89 -34.46
C SER A 361 -2.32 -1.73 -35.74
N GLY A 362 -3.50 -1.90 -36.38
CA GLY A 362 -3.61 -2.68 -37.61
C GLY A 362 -3.30 -4.18 -37.44
N GLY A 363 -3.38 -4.70 -36.22
CA GLY A 363 -3.10 -6.11 -35.89
C GLY A 363 -1.72 -6.37 -35.28
N THR A 364 -0.90 -5.34 -35.07
CA THR A 364 0.39 -5.44 -34.36
C THR A 364 0.20 -5.71 -32.87
N LEU A 365 -0.77 -5.05 -32.22
CA LEU A 365 -1.13 -5.33 -30.84
C LEU A 365 -2.13 -6.49 -30.79
N THR A 366 -1.84 -7.49 -29.96
CA THR A 366 -2.77 -8.56 -29.62
C THR A 366 -3.38 -8.30 -28.25
N GLN A 367 -4.58 -8.81 -28.00
CA GLN A 367 -5.15 -8.81 -26.65
C GLN A 367 -4.30 -9.69 -25.71
N ASN A 368 -4.43 -9.45 -24.40
CA ASN A 368 -3.95 -10.37 -23.37
C ASN A 368 -4.50 -11.80 -23.57
N TYR A 369 -3.79 -12.75 -22.96
CA TYR A 369 -3.97 -14.20 -23.08
C TYR A 369 -5.33 -14.70 -22.56
#